data_AF-A0A1Q6ZBU4-F1
#
_entry.id   AF-A0A1Q6ZBU4-F1
#
_cell.length_a   1.000
_cell.length_b   1.000
_cell.length_c   1.000
_cell.angle_alpha   90.00
_cell.angle_beta   90.00
_cell.angle_gamma   90.00
#
_symmetry.space_group_name_H-M   'P 1'
#
loop_
_entity.id
_entity.type
_entity.pdbx_description
1 polymer ?
#
loop_
_entity_poly.entity_id
_entity_poly.type
_entity_poly.pdbx_seq_one_letter_code
_entity_poly.pdbx_strand_id
1 'polypeptide(L)' 'MGKGDLRTRRGKIFRGTHGNARSRKREKALKRKRGKEGQSTGKEGQGTGKVGAKPA' A
#
# COMPACT_ATOMS: atom_id res chain seq x y z
N MET A 1 -9.20 12.70 -7.01
CA MET A 1 -8.58 13.45 -5.90
C MET A 1 -7.20 13.97 -6.32
N GLY A 2 -6.95 15.28 -6.17
CA GLY A 2 -5.81 15.99 -6.76
C GLY A 2 -4.62 16.23 -5.83
N LYS A 3 -3.70 17.11 -6.26
CA LYS A 3 -2.53 17.53 -5.47
C LYS A 3 -2.89 18.40 -4.26
N GLY A 4 -4.06 19.04 -4.26
CA GLY A 4 -4.54 19.88 -3.15
C GLY A 4 -5.19 19.11 -2.00
N ASP A 5 -5.56 17.84 -2.20
CA ASP A 5 -6.27 17.06 -1.19
C ASP A 5 -5.33 16.41 -0.17
N LEU A 6 -5.37 16.90 1.07
CA LEU A 6 -4.54 16.47 2.20
C LEU A 6 -4.80 15.04 2.67
N ARG A 7 -5.96 14.48 2.36
CA ARG A 7 -6.32 13.12 2.78
C ARG A 7 -5.64 12.08 1.89
N THR A 8 -5.25 12.46 0.68
CA THR A 8 -4.69 11.53 -0.30
C THR A 8 -3.18 11.37 -0.25
N ARG A 9 -2.72 10.25 -0.80
CA ARG A 9 -1.28 10.01 -1.02
C ARG A 9 -0.69 11.07 -1.94
N ARG A 10 -1.40 11.46 -3.01
CA ARG A 10 -0.93 12.43 -4.00
C ARG A 10 -0.76 13.83 -3.40
N GLY A 11 -1.72 14.31 -2.61
CA GLY A 11 -1.59 15.61 -1.94
C GLY A 11 -0.50 15.63 -0.87
N LYS A 12 -0.32 14.54 -0.13
CA LYS A 12 0.81 14.38 0.81
C LYS A 12 2.17 14.34 0.12
N ILE A 13 2.25 13.78 -1.09
CA ILE A 13 3.46 13.83 -1.90
C ILE A 13 3.75 15.27 -2.32
N PHE A 14 2.75 15.97 -2.87
CA PHE A 14 2.92 17.34 -3.36
C PHE A 14 3.32 18.31 -2.24
N ARG A 15 2.68 18.24 -1.07
CA ARG A 15 3.02 19.09 0.08
C ARG A 15 4.24 18.64 0.88
N GLY A 16 4.81 17.48 0.58
CA GLY A 16 5.97 16.95 1.30
C GLY A 16 5.67 16.40 2.70
N THR A 17 4.41 16.21 3.08
CA THR A 17 4.03 15.76 4.44
C THR A 17 3.78 14.26 4.52
N HIS A 18 3.86 13.71 5.74
CA HIS A 18 3.53 12.31 6.04
C HIS A 18 2.21 12.20 6.81
N GLY A 19 1.58 11.02 6.74
CA GLY A 19 0.41 10.68 7.53
C GLY A 19 -0.15 9.33 7.09
N ASN A 20 -1.40 9.02 7.44
CA ASN A 20 -1.99 7.69 7.18
C ASN A 20 -1.84 7.21 5.73
N ALA A 21 -2.20 8.06 4.76
CA ALA A 21 -2.06 7.77 3.33
C ALA A 21 -0.62 7.77 2.78
N ARG A 22 0.38 8.34 3.49
CA ARG A 22 1.82 8.37 3.09
C ARG A 22 2.71 8.07 4.31
N SER A 23 2.56 6.88 4.89
CA SER A 23 3.30 6.45 6.09
C SER A 23 4.71 5.96 5.75
N ARG A 24 5.73 6.52 6.43
CA ARG A 24 7.15 6.16 6.25
C ARG A 24 7.43 4.68 6.50
N LYS A 25 6.80 4.08 7.52
CA LYS A 25 7.00 2.66 7.86
C LYS A 25 6.49 1.75 6.74
N ARG A 26 5.30 2.04 6.22
CA ARG A 26 4.70 1.29 5.10
C ARG A 26 5.51 1.47 3.82
N GLU A 27 6.00 2.68 3.55
CA GLU A 27 6.85 2.96 2.39
C GLU A 27 8.18 2.19 2.45
N LYS A 28 8.85 2.17 3.61
CA LYS A 28 10.06 1.35 3.82
C LYS A 28 9.79 -0.14 3.63
N ALA A 29 8.67 -0.65 4.15
CA ALA A 29 8.28 -2.05 3.96
C ALA A 29 7.99 -2.37 2.49
N LEU A 30 7.28 -1.51 1.77
CA LEU A 30 7.03 -1.65 0.33
C LEU A 30 8.32 -1.62 -0.49
N LYS A 31 9.27 -0.73 -0.16
CA LYS A 31 10.57 -0.66 -0.85
C LYS A 31 11.37 -1.97 -0.69
N ARG A 32 11.34 -2.59 0.50
CA ARG A 32 11.96 -3.91 0.73
C ARG A 32 11.32 -5.03 -0.08
N LYS A 33 10.00 -4.97 -0.32
CA LYS A 33 9.28 -5.95 -1.14
C LYS A 33 9.55 -5.76 -2.63
N ARG A 34 9.47 -4.52 -3.13
CA ARG A 34 9.66 -4.18 -4.55
C ARG A 34 11.06 -4.54 -5.08
N GLY A 35 12.08 -4.60 -4.23
CA GLY A 35 13.42 -5.07 -4.62
C GLY A 35 13.49 -6.53 -5.05
N LYS A 36 12.45 -7.34 -4.83
CA LYS A 36 12.39 -8.76 -5.24
C LYS A 36 11.64 -9.00 -6.56
N GLU A 37 10.88 -8.02 -7.05
CA GLU A 37 9.99 -8.16 -8.22
C GLU A 37 10.55 -7.44 -9.47
N GLY A 38 11.85 -7.10 -9.44
CA GLY A 38 12.66 -6.74 -10.61
C GLY A 38 13.39 -7.92 -11.25
N GLN A 39 13.07 -9.15 -10.82
CA GLN A 39 13.39 -10.41 -11.49
C GLN A 39 12.11 -11.27 -11.43
N SER A 40 11.74 -11.87 -12.57
CA SER A 40 10.56 -12.71 -12.82
C SER A 40 9.17 -12.02 -12.93
N THR A 41 8.84 -11.68 -14.17
CA THR A 41 7.59 -12.05 -14.88
C THR A 41 6.28 -12.18 -14.08
N GLY A 42 5.33 -11.28 -14.39
CA GLY A 42 3.96 -11.64 -14.78
C GLY A 42 2.92 -12.00 -13.71
N LYS A 43 1.67 -11.64 -14.05
CA LYS A 43 0.39 -12.27 -13.67
C LYS A 43 -0.14 -12.14 -12.23
N GLU A 44 -1.28 -11.43 -12.16
CA GLU A 44 -2.54 -11.72 -11.44
C GLU A 44 -2.52 -12.54 -10.13
N GLY A 45 -3.19 -12.02 -9.10
CA GLY A 45 -3.64 -12.81 -7.94
C GLY A 45 -4.45 -11.94 -6.98
N GLN A 46 -5.79 -11.99 -7.02
CA GLN A 46 -6.66 -12.95 -6.31
C GLN A 46 -6.44 -12.94 -4.79
N GLY A 47 -7.33 -12.23 -4.09
CA GLY A 47 -7.43 -12.23 -2.63
C GLY A 47 -8.38 -13.32 -2.14
N THR A 48 -7.93 -14.10 -1.16
CA THR A 48 -8.76 -15.05 -0.41
C THR A 48 -8.86 -14.59 1.05
N GLY A 49 -10.09 -14.49 1.55
CA GLY A 49 -10.38 -14.18 2.95
C GLY A 49 -11.53 -15.06 3.43
N LYS A 50 -11.22 -16.34 3.72
CA LYS A 50 -12.06 -17.22 4.54
C LYS A 50 -11.82 -16.88 6.01
N VAL A 51 -12.87 -16.59 6.77
CA VAL A 51 -12.89 -16.85 8.23
C VAL A 51 -14.21 -17.51 8.57
N GLY A 52 -14.13 -18.79 8.95
CA GLY A 52 -15.24 -19.61 9.42
C GLY A 52 -15.51 -19.39 10.90
N ALA A 53 -16.79 -19.42 11.27
CA ALA A 53 -17.28 -19.40 12.64
C ALA A 53 -17.63 -20.82 13.11
N LYS A 54 -17.22 -21.15 14.33
CA LYS A 54 -17.65 -22.26 15.22
C LYS A 54 -17.19 -21.87 16.65
N PRO A 55 -17.71 -22.44 17.76
CA PRO A 55 -18.80 -23.41 17.94
C PRO A 55 -19.79 -23.08 19.11
N ALA A 56 -20.95 -23.74 19.14
CA ALA A 56 -21.65 -24.26 20.33
C ALA A 56 -22.68 -25.31 19.87
#